data_AF-L8X3X6-F1
#
_entry.id   AF-L8X3X6-F1
#
_cell.length_a   1.000
_cell.length_b   1.000
_cell.length_c   1.000
_cell.angle_alpha   90.00
_cell.angle_beta   90.00
_cell.angle_gamma   90.00
#
_symmetry.space_group_name_H-M   'P 1'
#
loop_
_entity.id
_entity.type
_entity.pdbx_description
1 polymer ?
#
loop_
_entity_poly.entity_id
_entity_poly.type
_entity_poly.pdbx_seq_one_letter_code
_entity_poly.pdbx_strand_id
1 'polypeptide(L)'
;MRTAFATALVSAAVLGVSAAPNLSLSIVTPESVADVENLSVTAVVKNTGTETLKLLKDPRGVLSSAKTHTFNVANEKGSPQFTGIRM
;
A
#
# COMPACT_ATOMS: atom_id res chain seq x y z
N MET A 1 -62.66 -13.30 23.10
CA MET A 1 -61.41 -14.08 23.07
C MET A 1 -61.28 -14.61 21.65
N ARG A 2 -60.36 -14.17 20.82
CA ARG A 2 -58.95 -14.54 20.87
C ARG A 2 -58.13 -13.52 20.08
N THR A 3 -57.31 -12.79 20.80
CA THR A 3 -56.22 -11.97 20.29
C THR A 3 -55.19 -12.83 19.58
N ALA A 4 -54.57 -12.23 18.56
CA ALA A 4 -53.18 -12.36 18.16
C ALA A 4 -52.66 -13.75 17.77
N PHE A 5 -52.29 -13.90 16.50
CA PHE A 5 -51.11 -14.69 16.15
C PHE A 5 -50.17 -13.83 15.33
N ALA A 6 -49.17 -13.33 16.05
CA ALA A 6 -47.98 -12.68 15.53
C ALA A 6 -47.10 -13.70 14.81
N THR A 7 -46.46 -13.27 13.72
CA THR A 7 -45.16 -13.79 13.31
C THR A 7 -44.47 -12.73 12.46
N ALA A 8 -43.65 -11.90 13.12
CA ALA A 8 -42.72 -11.00 12.45
C ALA A 8 -41.55 -11.82 11.90
N LEU A 9 -41.41 -11.86 10.58
CA LEU A 9 -40.28 -12.51 9.90
C LEU A 9 -39.10 -11.52 9.86
N VAL A 10 -38.31 -11.45 10.93
CA VAL A 10 -37.05 -10.69 10.94
C VAL A 10 -35.98 -11.58 10.29
N SER A 11 -35.83 -11.46 8.97
CA SER A 11 -34.71 -12.07 8.26
C SER A 11 -33.45 -11.25 8.55
N ALA A 12 -32.59 -11.77 9.41
CA ALA A 12 -31.26 -11.24 9.64
C ALA A 12 -30.43 -11.42 8.37
N ALA A 13 -30.33 -10.36 7.56
CA ALA A 13 -29.32 -10.27 6.51
C ALA A 13 -27.95 -10.14 7.20
N VAL A 14 -27.32 -11.29 7.48
CA VAL A 14 -25.90 -11.32 7.86
C VAL A 14 -25.12 -10.95 6.60
N LEU A 15 -24.89 -9.66 6.40
CA LEU A 15 -23.91 -9.18 5.44
C LEU A 15 -22.56 -9.70 5.94
N GLY A 16 -22.08 -10.80 5.35
CA GLY A 16 -20.73 -11.28 5.59
C GLY A 16 -19.77 -10.14 5.27
N VAL A 17 -19.11 -9.60 6.29
CA VAL A 17 -17.97 -8.70 6.11
C VAL A 17 -16.90 -9.53 5.41
N SER A 18 -16.81 -9.39 4.09
CA SER A 18 -15.72 -9.96 3.31
C SER A 18 -14.46 -9.21 3.71
N ALA A 19 -13.70 -9.79 4.63
CA ALA A 19 -12.39 -9.31 4.95
C ALA A 19 -11.46 -9.71 3.80
N ALA A 20 -10.94 -8.72 3.10
CA ALA A 20 -10.05 -8.93 1.96
C ALA A 20 -8.69 -8.28 2.27
N PRO A 21 -7.57 -9.01 2.13
CA PRO A 21 -6.25 -8.41 2.22
C PRO A 21 -6.09 -7.41 1.07
N ASN A 22 -5.71 -6.17 1.39
CA ASN A 22 -5.50 -5.13 0.39
C ASN A 22 -4.39 -4.18 0.83
N LEU A 23 -3.54 -3.78 -0.12
CA LEU A 23 -2.37 -2.94 0.14
C LEU A 23 -2.23 -1.94 -1.00
N SER A 24 -2.00 -0.67 -0.65
CA SER A 24 -1.64 0.37 -1.61
C SER A 24 -0.23 0.88 -1.34
N LEU A 25 0.51 1.14 -2.43
CA LEU A 25 1.78 1.84 -2.43
C LEU A 25 1.60 3.15 -3.20
N SER A 26 1.93 4.27 -2.57
CA SER A 26 2.03 5.57 -3.26
C SER A 26 3.42 6.17 -3.09
N ILE A 27 3.84 6.95 -4.08
CA ILE A 27 5.14 7.64 -4.08
C ILE A 27 4.84 9.13 -4.10
N VAL A 28 5.34 9.84 -3.10
CA VAL A 28 5.27 11.30 -3.00
C VAL A 28 6.61 11.86 -3.44
N THR A 29 6.56 12.72 -4.46
CA THR A 29 7.74 13.41 -5.01
C THR A 29 7.61 14.91 -4.80
N PRO A 30 8.72 15.64 -4.66
CA PRO A 30 8.73 17.10 -4.70
C PRO A 30 8.22 17.59 -6.07
N GLU A 31 7.54 18.74 -6.07
CA GLU A 31 7.00 19.36 -7.29
C GLU A 31 8.10 19.85 -8.24
N SER A 32 9.22 20.30 -7.66
CA SER A 32 10.40 20.72 -8.40
C SER A 32 11.64 20.46 -7.55
N VAL A 33 12.75 20.18 -8.22
CA VAL A 33 14.03 19.87 -7.59
C VAL A 33 15.11 20.68 -8.30
N ALA A 34 15.83 21.51 -7.55
CA ALA A 34 16.90 22.35 -8.08
C ALA A 34 18.22 21.57 -8.27
N ASP A 35 18.49 20.60 -7.39
CA ASP A 35 19.74 19.84 -7.35
C ASP A 35 19.46 18.36 -7.08
N VAL A 36 20.29 17.46 -7.61
CA VAL A 36 20.08 16.00 -7.50
C VAL A 36 20.09 15.55 -6.04
N GLU A 37 20.87 16.21 -5.19
CA GLU A 37 20.97 15.99 -3.76
C GLU A 37 19.65 16.25 -3.02
N ASN A 38 18.78 17.08 -3.61
CA ASN A 38 17.48 17.45 -3.08
C ASN A 38 16.34 16.56 -3.60
N LEU A 39 16.64 15.59 -4.49
CA LEU A 39 15.66 14.61 -4.97
C LEU A 39 15.37 13.56 -3.88
N SER A 40 14.44 13.89 -2.99
CA SER A 40 13.95 12.99 -1.95
C SER A 40 12.54 12.53 -2.27
N VAL A 41 12.27 11.23 -2.21
CA VAL A 41 10.94 10.65 -2.45
C VAL A 41 10.46 9.89 -1.22
N THR A 42 9.17 9.96 -0.94
CA THR A 42 8.55 9.23 0.17
C THR A 42 7.65 8.14 -0.38
N ALA A 43 7.96 6.87 -0.10
CA ALA A 43 7.09 5.75 -0.38
C ALA A 43 6.15 5.51 0.82
N VAL A 44 4.84 5.59 0.59
CA VAL A 44 3.81 5.34 1.60
C VAL A 44 3.17 3.99 1.31
N VAL A 45 3.36 3.05 2.24
CA VAL A 45 2.71 1.74 2.21
C VAL A 45 1.54 1.76 3.16
N LYS A 46 0.33 1.57 2.64
CA LYS A 46 -0.91 1.59 3.43
C LYS A 46 -1.66 0.28 3.27
N ASN A 47 -1.95 -0.37 4.40
CA ASN A 47 -2.93 -1.45 4.46
C ASN A 47 -4.33 -0.84 4.31
N THR A 48 -5.01 -1.18 3.23
CA THR A 48 -6.37 -0.71 2.90
C THR A 48 -7.41 -1.80 3.12
N GLY A 49 -6.97 -3.00 3.49
CA GLY A 49 -7.84 -4.11 3.87
C GLY A 49 -8.29 -4.02 5.33
N THR A 50 -9.11 -4.98 5.71
CA THR A 50 -9.62 -5.11 7.08
C THR A 50 -8.81 -6.09 7.93
N GLU A 51 -7.83 -6.77 7.32
CA GLU A 51 -6.98 -7.78 7.97
C GLU A 51 -5.61 -7.23 8.31
N THR A 52 -4.96 -7.79 9.34
CA THR A 52 -3.56 -7.47 9.64
C THR A 52 -2.64 -8.20 8.67
N LEU A 53 -1.75 -7.46 7.99
CA LEU A 53 -0.80 -8.02 7.02
C LEU A 53 0.59 -8.15 7.63
N LYS A 54 1.30 -9.23 7.28
CA LYS A 54 2.74 -9.38 7.50
C LYS A 54 3.46 -9.10 6.19
N LEU A 55 4.33 -8.09 6.18
CA LEU A 55 5.05 -7.66 4.99
C LEU A 55 6.51 -8.09 5.07
N LEU A 56 7.03 -8.64 3.96
CA LEU A 56 8.44 -9.00 3.87
C LEU A 56 9.30 -7.73 3.78
N LYS A 57 10.27 -7.61 4.67
CA LYS A 57 11.30 -6.56 4.62
C LYS A 57 12.43 -6.96 3.67
N ASP A 58 12.09 -7.11 2.38
CA ASP A 58 13.08 -7.39 1.33
C ASP A 58 14.04 -6.21 1.21
N PRO A 59 15.37 -6.43 1.17
CA PRO A 59 16.34 -5.35 1.04
C PRO A 59 16.15 -4.44 -0.17
N ARG A 60 15.60 -4.95 -1.27
CA ARG A 60 15.23 -4.24 -2.51
C ARG A 60 13.84 -3.61 -2.45
N GLY A 61 13.11 -3.78 -1.35
CA GLY A 61 11.78 -3.22 -1.14
C GLY A 61 11.81 -1.87 -0.42
N VAL A 62 10.71 -1.12 -0.54
CA VAL A 62 10.52 0.20 0.11
C VAL A 62 10.45 0.15 1.63
N LEU A 63 10.25 -1.04 2.21
CA LEU A 63 10.23 -1.24 3.66
C LEU A 63 11.63 -1.45 4.27
N SER A 64 12.65 -1.55 3.43
CA SER A 64 14.04 -1.71 3.85
C SER A 64 14.78 -0.36 3.84
N SER A 65 15.72 -0.22 4.77
CA SER A 65 16.66 0.90 4.83
C SER A 65 17.96 0.63 4.07
N ALA A 66 18.09 -0.53 3.43
CA ALA A 66 19.28 -0.89 2.67
C ALA A 66 19.38 -0.04 1.39
N LYS A 67 20.57 0.47 1.09
CA LYS A 67 20.85 1.24 -0.13
C LYS A 67 21.01 0.30 -1.34
N THR A 68 19.92 -0.32 -1.75
CA THR A 68 19.85 -1.24 -2.89
C THR A 68 18.93 -0.67 -3.99
N HIS A 69 18.70 -1.44 -5.05
CA HIS A 69 17.91 -1.03 -6.21
C HIS A 69 16.40 -1.07 -5.92
N THR A 70 15.92 -0.09 -5.14
CA THR A 70 14.51 0.01 -4.71
C THR A 70 13.60 0.72 -5.72
N PHE A 71 14.12 1.72 -6.43
CA PHE A 71 13.36 2.53 -7.37
C PHE A 71 14.00 2.48 -8.76
N ASN A 72 13.16 2.41 -9.79
CA ASN A 72 13.58 2.67 -11.15
C ASN A 72 13.44 4.16 -11.43
N VAL A 73 14.56 4.82 -11.73
CA VAL A 73 14.60 6.25 -12.06
C VAL A 73 14.87 6.38 -13.55
N ALA A 74 14.04 7.13 -14.27
CA ALA A 74 14.20 7.38 -15.70
C ALA A 74 13.54 8.69 -16.11
N ASN A 75 13.99 9.25 -17.22
CA ASN A 75 13.35 10.34 -17.95
C ASN A 75 13.42 10.07 -19.47
N GLU A 76 12.99 11.02 -20.29
CA GLU A 76 13.02 10.91 -21.75
C GLU A 76 14.42 10.70 -22.35
N LYS A 77 15.47 11.08 -21.61
CA LYS A 77 16.87 10.94 -22.02
C LYS A 77 17.51 9.62 -21.55
N GLY A 78 16.82 8.85 -20.71
CA GLY A 78 17.28 7.55 -20.22
C GLY A 78 17.22 7.41 -18.70
N SER A 79 18.03 6.50 -18.16
CA SER A 79 18.12 6.20 -16.73
C SER A 79 19.57 6.32 -16.24
N PRO A 80 19.79 6.83 -15.02
CA PRO A 80 21.12 6.86 -14.44
C PRO A 80 21.58 5.45 -14.06
N GLN A 81 22.90 5.24 -14.02
CA GLN A 81 23.47 4.00 -13.50
C GLN A 81 23.28 3.92 -11.98
N PHE A 82 22.85 2.75 -11.49
CA PHE A 82 22.74 2.50 -10.05
C PHE A 82 24.11 2.38 -9.38
N THR A 83 24.31 3.12 -8.28
CA THR A 83 25.59 3.22 -7.55
C THR A 83 25.59 2.59 -6.15
N GLY A 84 24.46 2.02 -5.70
CA GLY A 84 24.35 1.40 -4.38
C GLY A 84 24.81 -0.06 -4.34
N ILE A 85 24.43 -0.75 -3.26
CA ILE A 85 24.78 -2.15 -3.02
C ILE A 85 24.00 -3.05 -4.00
N ARG A 86 24.74 -3.92 -4.70
CA ARG A 86 24.17 -5.00 -5.50
C ARG A 86 23.97 -6.23 -4.63
N MET A 87 22.79 -6.83 -4.73
CA MET A 87 22.39 -8.04 -4.01
C MET A 87 22.30 -9.21 -4.97
#